data_AF-A0AB35WPB1-F1
#
_entry.id   AF-A0AB35WPB1-F1
#
_cell.length_a   1.000
_cell.length_b   1.000
_cell.length_c   1.000
_cell.angle_alpha   90.00
_cell.angle_beta   90.00
_cell.angle_gamma   90.00
#
_symmetry.space_group_name_H-M   'P 1'
#
loop_
_entity.id
_entity.type
_entity.pdbx_description
1 polymer ?
#
loop_
_entity_poly.entity_id
_entity_poly.type
_entity_poly.pdbx_seq_one_letter_code
_entity_poly.pdbx_strand_id
1 'polypeptide(L)'
;MHLLPASENHHHAGTGELLTNSLETAFLALKFAYSTELLPIGLEDEEQIRKGHYLYAAFICWLLHDAGKIFDVDVISSTPDVKITWSPLSSSLMGWAKSNRIFSYEVILLKRQANEHSVRAPVFLERCLNDTCLNYLSDVIKERLYDKMLSALGNCTISDDFISRCM
;
A
#
# COMPACT_ATOMS: atom_id res chain seq x y z
N MET A 1 8.31 2.70 5.38
CA MET A 1 7.24 3.52 5.98
C MET A 1 7.42 3.59 7.49
N HIS A 2 8.43 4.28 8.02
CA HIS A 2 8.57 4.37 9.49
C HIS A 2 8.53 5.80 10.02
N LEU A 3 8.56 6.83 9.14
CA LEU A 3 8.64 8.24 9.56
C LEU A 3 7.81 9.22 8.71
N LEU A 4 6.86 8.73 7.90
CA LEU A 4 6.03 9.63 7.08
C LEU A 4 4.78 10.07 7.84
N PRO A 5 4.45 11.38 7.83
CA PRO A 5 3.20 11.87 8.42
C PRO A 5 2.01 11.47 7.54
N ALA A 6 0.89 11.09 8.18
CA ALA A 6 -0.30 10.64 7.48
C ALA A 6 -1.10 11.81 6.84
N SER A 7 -0.98 13.04 7.37
CA SER A 7 -1.73 14.23 6.94
C SER A 7 -1.04 15.55 7.30
N GLU A 8 -1.50 16.68 6.73
CA GLU A 8 -0.97 18.04 6.97
C GLU A 8 -1.61 18.71 8.22
N ASN A 9 -2.76 18.24 8.70
CA ASN A 9 -3.51 18.85 9.80
C ASN A 9 -3.25 18.16 11.16
N HIS A 10 -2.37 18.77 11.95
CA HIS A 10 -2.35 18.95 13.42
C HIS A 10 -2.84 17.90 14.44
N HIS A 11 -3.20 16.66 14.09
CA HIS A 11 -3.42 15.59 15.07
C HIS A 11 -2.82 14.23 14.71
N HIS A 12 -2.38 14.05 13.45
CA HIS A 12 -1.66 12.86 12.98
C HIS A 12 -0.45 13.26 12.10
N ALA A 13 0.44 14.06 12.70
CA ALA A 13 1.76 14.42 12.17
C ALA A 13 2.89 13.76 12.98
N GLY A 14 2.59 12.63 13.61
CA GLY A 14 3.55 11.82 14.36
C GLY A 14 4.43 11.00 13.42
N THR A 15 5.70 10.93 13.78
CA THR A 15 6.68 10.03 13.17
C THR A 15 6.17 8.59 13.16
N GLY A 16 5.91 8.02 11.98
CA GLY A 16 5.55 6.60 11.81
C GLY A 16 4.06 6.30 11.74
N GLU A 17 3.20 7.30 11.78
CA GLU A 17 1.76 7.11 11.76
C GLU A 17 1.22 6.58 10.43
N LEU A 18 1.93 6.76 9.31
CA LEU A 18 1.47 6.24 8.03
C LEU A 18 1.34 4.71 8.03
N LEU A 19 2.29 3.98 8.64
CA LEU A 19 2.22 2.52 8.71
C LEU A 19 1.16 2.06 9.72
N THR A 20 1.10 2.70 10.88
CA THR A 20 0.08 2.39 11.89
C THR A 20 -1.32 2.61 11.33
N ASN A 21 -1.58 3.76 10.70
CA ASN A 21 -2.84 4.06 10.05
C ASN A 21 -3.15 3.02 8.96
N SER A 22 -2.19 2.72 8.07
CA SER A 22 -2.41 1.73 7.01
C SER A 22 -2.74 0.34 7.56
N LEU A 23 -2.11 -0.08 8.66
CA LEU A 23 -2.42 -1.36 9.32
C LEU A 23 -3.79 -1.36 10.00
N GLU A 24 -4.14 -0.29 10.70
CA GLU A 24 -5.46 -0.14 11.34
C GLU A 24 -6.58 -0.15 10.30
N THR A 25 -6.42 0.63 9.23
CA THR A 25 -7.38 0.66 8.12
C THR A 25 -7.48 -0.70 7.42
N ALA A 26 -6.35 -1.36 7.14
CA ALA A 26 -6.35 -2.69 6.54
C ALA A 26 -7.03 -3.75 7.42
N PHE A 27 -6.85 -3.67 8.74
CA PHE A 27 -7.51 -4.58 9.67
C PHE A 27 -9.02 -4.36 9.73
N LEU A 28 -9.47 -3.11 9.79
CA LEU A 28 -10.90 -2.76 9.77
C LEU A 28 -11.56 -3.18 8.44
N ALA A 29 -10.88 -2.93 7.34
CA ALA A 29 -11.33 -3.35 6.02
C ALA A 29 -11.40 -4.87 5.87
N LEU A 30 -10.43 -5.61 6.41
CA LEU A 30 -10.46 -7.07 6.39
C LEU A 30 -11.67 -7.61 7.16
N LYS A 31 -12.03 -7.00 8.29
CA LYS A 31 -13.27 -7.35 9.02
C LYS A 31 -14.51 -7.12 8.17
N PHE A 32 -14.58 -5.97 7.49
CA PHE A 32 -15.69 -5.64 6.60
C PHE A 32 -15.79 -6.60 5.40
N ALA A 33 -14.66 -6.90 4.77
CA ALA A 33 -14.56 -7.86 3.68
C ALA A 33 -14.99 -9.28 4.14
N TYR A 34 -14.65 -9.67 5.36
CA TYR A 34 -15.06 -10.96 5.93
C TYR A 34 -16.59 -11.09 6.05
N SER A 35 -17.26 -10.01 6.44
CA SER A 35 -18.72 -9.92 6.52
C SER A 35 -19.43 -9.70 5.17
N THR A 36 -18.68 -9.41 4.11
CA THR A 36 -19.24 -9.17 2.77
C THR A 36 -19.28 -10.48 1.98
N GLU A 37 -20.40 -10.78 1.34
CA GLU A 37 -20.53 -11.94 0.47
C GLU A 37 -19.99 -11.66 -0.93
N LEU A 38 -19.27 -12.65 -1.47
CA LEU A 38 -18.92 -12.69 -2.88
C LEU A 38 -20.13 -13.14 -3.69
N LEU A 39 -20.19 -12.71 -4.96
CA LEU A 39 -21.17 -13.26 -5.87
C LEU A 39 -20.96 -14.78 -6.00
N PRO A 40 -22.01 -15.59 -5.74
CA PRO A 40 -21.88 -17.03 -5.74
C PRO A 40 -21.60 -17.55 -7.16
N ILE A 41 -20.80 -18.60 -7.22
CA ILE A 41 -20.52 -19.35 -8.45
C ILE A 41 -21.17 -20.74 -8.44
N GLY A 42 -21.83 -21.10 -7.32
CA GLY A 42 -22.61 -22.33 -7.20
C GLY A 42 -21.77 -23.58 -6.88
N LEU A 43 -20.50 -23.39 -6.51
CA LEU A 43 -19.56 -24.45 -6.16
C LEU A 43 -18.96 -24.13 -4.78
N GLU A 44 -19.49 -24.75 -3.73
CA GLU A 44 -19.19 -24.41 -2.33
C GLU A 44 -17.69 -24.49 -1.99
N ASP A 45 -17.01 -25.55 -2.45
CA ASP A 45 -15.56 -25.71 -2.27
C ASP A 45 -14.76 -24.59 -2.95
N GLU A 46 -15.13 -24.23 -4.19
CA GLU A 46 -14.48 -23.13 -4.91
C GLU A 46 -14.79 -21.77 -4.29
N GLU A 47 -16.00 -21.59 -3.74
CA GLU A 47 -16.39 -20.36 -3.05
C GLU A 47 -15.57 -20.11 -1.79
N GLN A 48 -15.32 -21.14 -0.98
CA GLN A 48 -14.47 -21.03 0.21
C GLN A 48 -13.03 -20.68 -0.18
N ILE A 49 -12.48 -21.32 -1.21
CA ILE A 49 -11.14 -21.03 -1.74
C ILE A 49 -11.09 -19.58 -2.22
N ARG A 50 -12.01 -19.14 -3.09
CA ARG A 50 -12.05 -17.76 -3.62
C ARG A 50 -12.14 -16.73 -2.52
N LYS A 51 -12.97 -16.96 -1.49
CA LYS A 51 -13.14 -16.01 -0.38
C LYS A 51 -11.81 -15.71 0.31
N GLY A 52 -10.98 -16.72 0.58
CA GLY A 52 -9.65 -16.52 1.15
C GLY A 52 -8.76 -15.60 0.31
N HIS A 53 -8.76 -15.80 -1.01
CA HIS A 53 -7.97 -15.00 -1.95
C HIS A 53 -8.45 -13.56 -2.05
N TYR A 54 -9.77 -13.33 -2.07
CA TYR A 54 -10.35 -11.98 -2.06
C TYR A 54 -10.05 -11.23 -0.76
N LEU A 55 -10.10 -11.92 0.39
CA LEU A 55 -9.74 -11.32 1.67
C LEU A 55 -8.27 -10.91 1.73
N TYR A 56 -7.38 -11.78 1.24
CA TYR A 56 -5.96 -11.46 1.12
C TYR A 56 -5.71 -10.26 0.19
N ALA A 57 -6.32 -10.27 -1.00
CA ALA A 57 -6.21 -9.17 -1.96
C ALA A 57 -6.71 -7.84 -1.38
N ALA A 58 -7.88 -7.84 -0.74
CA ALA A 58 -8.45 -6.65 -0.08
C ALA A 58 -7.53 -6.13 1.03
N PHE A 59 -7.01 -7.02 1.88
CA PHE A 59 -6.07 -6.64 2.95
C PHE A 59 -4.81 -5.96 2.39
N ILE A 60 -4.20 -6.52 1.34
CA ILE A 60 -3.02 -5.93 0.71
C ILE A 60 -3.34 -4.56 0.09
N CYS A 61 -4.46 -4.43 -0.63
CA CYS A 61 -4.87 -3.14 -1.19
C CYS A 61 -4.98 -2.07 -0.11
N TRP A 62 -5.66 -2.37 0.99
CA TRP A 62 -5.77 -1.43 2.10
C TRP A 62 -4.47 -1.15 2.83
N LEU A 63 -3.59 -2.14 2.93
CA LEU A 63 -2.28 -1.91 3.53
C LEU A 63 -1.43 -0.95 2.68
N LEU A 64 -1.63 -0.96 1.36
CA LEU A 64 -0.83 -0.19 0.40
C LEU A 64 -1.54 1.06 -0.15
N HIS A 65 -2.81 1.31 0.18
CA HIS A 65 -3.59 2.41 -0.40
C HIS A 65 -2.90 3.78 -0.26
N ASP A 66 -2.25 4.00 0.89
CA ASP A 66 -1.53 5.21 1.21
C ASP A 66 -0.02 5.14 0.91
N ALA A 67 0.48 4.01 0.38
CA ALA A 67 1.90 3.80 0.12
C ALA A 67 2.48 4.86 -0.85
N GLY A 68 1.66 5.36 -1.77
CA GLY A 68 2.07 6.41 -2.71
C GLY A 68 2.40 7.75 -2.06
N LYS A 69 2.01 8.00 -0.80
CA LYS A 69 2.39 9.23 -0.05
C LYS A 69 3.89 9.32 0.21
N ILE A 70 4.64 8.23 0.04
CA ILE A 70 6.11 8.23 0.08
C ILE A 70 6.76 9.10 -0.99
N PHE A 71 6.02 9.43 -2.05
CA PHE A 71 6.43 10.35 -3.09
C PHE A 71 6.00 11.80 -2.83
N ASP A 72 5.29 12.06 -1.72
CA ASP A 72 4.93 13.42 -1.27
C ASP A 72 6.00 14.03 -0.36
N VAL A 73 7.13 13.37 -0.21
CA VAL A 73 8.25 13.85 0.60
C VAL A 73 9.56 13.74 -0.15
N ASP A 74 10.46 14.66 0.15
CA ASP A 74 11.89 14.48 -0.06
C ASP A 74 12.54 14.07 1.26
N VAL A 75 13.44 13.08 1.20
CA VAL A 75 14.27 12.69 2.35
C VAL A 75 15.71 12.98 2.02
N ILE A 76 16.32 13.90 2.77
CA ILE A 76 17.66 14.42 2.51
C ILE A 76 18.57 14.07 3.69
N SER A 77 19.79 13.61 3.39
CA SER A 77 20.78 13.36 4.44
C SER A 77 21.12 14.64 5.20
N SER A 78 21.07 14.57 6.53
CA SER A 78 21.56 15.59 7.46
C SER A 78 22.92 15.21 8.06
N THR A 79 23.53 14.12 7.58
CA THR A 79 24.85 13.65 8.01
C THR A 79 25.93 14.59 7.46
N PRO A 80 26.93 14.99 8.26
CA PRO A 80 28.02 15.86 7.80
C PRO A 80 28.68 15.30 6.54
N ASP A 81 28.98 16.18 5.59
CA ASP A 81 29.67 15.90 4.32
C ASP A 81 28.93 14.95 3.34
N VAL A 82 27.72 14.51 3.68
CA VAL A 82 26.90 13.62 2.83
C VAL A 82 25.64 14.37 2.39
N LYS A 83 25.69 14.99 1.21
CA LYS A 83 24.55 15.68 0.58
C LYS A 83 23.94 14.83 -0.53
N ILE A 84 23.16 13.83 -0.13
CA ILE A 84 22.39 13.00 -1.07
C ILE A 84 20.91 12.95 -0.65
N THR A 85 20.05 12.81 -1.65
CA THR A 85 18.60 12.67 -1.49
C THR A 85 18.20 11.22 -1.76
N TRP A 86 17.32 10.68 -0.94
CA TRP A 86 16.77 9.35 -1.14
C TRP A 86 15.75 9.34 -2.29
N SER A 87 15.85 8.36 -3.18
CA SER A 87 14.82 8.07 -4.17
C SER A 87 14.04 6.82 -3.76
N PRO A 88 12.72 6.93 -3.49
CA PRO A 88 11.89 5.78 -3.12
C PRO A 88 11.90 4.64 -4.14
N LEU A 89 12.08 4.95 -5.43
CA LEU A 89 12.16 3.94 -6.50
C LEU A 89 13.48 3.18 -6.52
N SER A 90 14.57 3.78 -6.05
CA SER A 90 15.90 3.17 -6.14
C SER A 90 16.13 2.07 -5.10
N SER A 91 15.73 2.31 -3.85
CA SER A 91 15.93 1.37 -2.73
C SER A 91 15.01 1.71 -1.58
N SER A 92 14.91 0.81 -0.60
CA SER A 92 14.30 1.16 0.69
C SER A 92 15.09 2.28 1.38
N LEU A 93 14.40 3.09 2.19
CA LEU A 93 15.03 4.16 2.98
C LEU A 93 16.15 3.60 3.88
N MET A 94 15.91 2.45 4.49
CA MET A 94 16.89 1.75 5.33
C MET A 94 18.10 1.27 4.50
N GLY A 95 17.88 0.72 3.30
CA GLY A 95 18.95 0.28 2.41
C GLY A 95 19.81 1.44 1.94
N TRP A 96 19.18 2.56 1.59
CA TRP A 96 19.87 3.81 1.23
C TRP A 96 20.69 4.37 2.40
N ALA A 97 20.09 4.45 3.59
CA ALA A 97 20.77 4.97 4.78
C ALA A 97 21.98 4.11 5.17
N LYS A 98 21.81 2.78 5.15
CA LYS A 98 22.90 1.84 5.44
C LYS A 98 24.03 1.91 4.41
N SER A 99 23.70 1.95 3.13
CA SER A 99 24.71 1.93 2.04
C SER A 99 25.53 3.21 2.00
N ASN A 100 24.93 4.34 2.36
CA ASN A 100 25.57 5.66 2.35
C ASN A 100 26.06 6.13 3.74
N ARG A 101 25.97 5.26 4.76
CA ARG A 101 26.36 5.57 6.15
C ARG A 101 25.68 6.84 6.70
N ILE A 102 24.40 6.97 6.43
CA ILE A 102 23.58 8.10 6.89
C ILE A 102 23.11 7.79 8.31
N PHE A 103 23.39 8.70 9.25
CA PHE A 103 23.00 8.59 10.64
C PHE A 103 21.78 9.44 10.99
N SER A 104 21.54 10.50 10.21
CA SER A 104 20.39 11.40 10.35
C SER A 104 19.95 11.91 8.98
N TYR A 105 18.65 12.15 8.85
CA TYR A 105 18.03 12.73 7.66
C TYR A 105 16.89 13.67 8.06
N GLU A 106 16.53 14.56 7.14
CA GLU A 106 15.41 15.47 7.23
C GLU A 106 14.34 15.05 6.22
N VAL A 107 13.07 15.20 6.60
CA VAL A 107 11.91 14.92 5.74
C VAL A 107 11.25 16.25 5.38
N ILE A 108 11.23 16.56 4.09
CA ILE A 108 10.62 17.77 3.56
C ILE A 108 9.32 17.39 2.86
N LEU A 109 8.21 17.98 3.30
CA LEU A 109 6.91 17.79 2.67
C LEU A 109 6.84 18.59 1.36
N LEU A 110 6.50 17.90 0.27
CA LEU A 110 6.27 18.53 -1.03
C LEU A 110 4.83 19.03 -1.11
N LYS A 111 4.62 20.06 -1.94
CA LYS A 111 3.27 20.57 -2.22
C LYS A 111 2.47 19.50 -2.94
N ARG A 112 1.34 19.09 -2.35
CA ARG A 112 0.51 18.00 -2.84
C ARG A 112 -0.37 18.43 -4.00
N GLN A 113 -0.47 17.59 -5.03
CA GLN A 113 -1.67 17.55 -5.86
C GLN A 113 -2.63 16.50 -5.29
N ALA A 114 -3.92 16.83 -5.24
CA ALA A 114 -4.92 15.91 -4.71
C ALA A 114 -4.91 14.60 -5.52
N ASN A 115 -5.02 13.46 -4.82
CA ASN A 115 -5.15 12.11 -5.38
C ASN A 115 -3.95 11.55 -6.18
N GLU A 116 -2.79 12.21 -6.24
CA GLU A 116 -1.61 11.62 -6.91
C GLU A 116 -1.03 10.39 -6.16
N HIS A 117 -1.25 10.28 -4.86
CA HIS A 117 -0.76 9.14 -4.08
C HIS A 117 -1.51 7.84 -4.39
N SER A 118 -2.81 7.88 -4.74
CA SER A 118 -3.55 6.68 -5.13
C SER A 118 -2.99 6.10 -6.43
N VAL A 119 -2.72 6.96 -7.42
CA VAL A 119 -2.13 6.54 -8.71
C VAL A 119 -0.73 5.94 -8.54
N ARG A 120 0.01 6.37 -7.51
CA ARG A 120 1.39 5.89 -7.22
C ARG A 120 1.43 4.67 -6.31
N ALA A 121 0.36 4.37 -5.56
CA ALA A 121 0.29 3.22 -4.66
C ALA A 121 0.54 1.85 -5.34
N PRO A 122 0.01 1.57 -6.56
CA PRO A 122 0.24 0.30 -7.25
C PRO A 122 1.71 -0.07 -7.46
N VAL A 123 2.61 0.92 -7.56
CA VAL A 123 4.07 0.70 -7.73
C VAL A 123 4.66 -0.15 -6.59
N PHE A 124 4.01 -0.18 -5.43
CA PHE A 124 4.47 -0.95 -4.27
C PHE A 124 3.98 -2.40 -4.25
N LEU A 125 3.02 -2.80 -5.08
CA LEU A 125 2.53 -4.18 -5.12
C LEU A 125 3.67 -5.17 -5.43
N GLU A 126 4.37 -4.98 -6.55
CA GLU A 126 5.51 -5.81 -6.97
C GLU A 126 6.72 -5.75 -6.00
N ARG A 127 6.77 -4.73 -5.14
CA ARG A 127 7.88 -4.56 -4.18
C ARG A 127 7.57 -5.19 -2.82
N CYS A 128 6.29 -5.37 -2.52
CA CYS A 128 5.82 -5.95 -1.26
C CYS A 128 5.41 -7.41 -1.40
N LEU A 129 4.95 -7.82 -2.59
CA LEU A 129 4.55 -9.20 -2.88
C LEU A 129 5.76 -9.98 -3.40
N ASN A 130 6.04 -11.12 -2.78
CA ASN A 130 7.03 -12.08 -3.29
C ASN A 130 6.33 -13.14 -4.16
N ASP A 131 7.11 -14.04 -4.75
CA ASP A 131 6.60 -15.12 -5.61
C ASP A 131 5.52 -15.96 -4.92
N THR A 132 5.64 -16.23 -3.62
CA THR A 132 4.63 -16.97 -2.86
C THR A 132 3.30 -16.22 -2.80
N CYS A 133 3.33 -14.91 -2.56
CA CYS A 133 2.14 -14.06 -2.55
C CYS A 133 1.48 -13.96 -3.93
N LEU A 134 2.28 -13.79 -4.98
CA LEU A 134 1.80 -13.71 -6.36
C LEU A 134 1.21 -15.04 -6.84
N ASN A 135 1.84 -16.15 -6.47
CA ASN A 135 1.33 -17.49 -6.76
C ASN A 135 0.00 -17.73 -6.04
N TYR A 136 -0.12 -17.36 -4.77
CA TYR A 136 -1.39 -17.44 -4.04
C TYR A 136 -2.50 -16.67 -4.77
N LEU A 137 -2.27 -15.42 -5.18
CA LEU A 137 -3.26 -14.66 -5.97
C LEU A 137 -3.61 -15.33 -7.31
N SER A 138 -2.70 -16.12 -7.86
CA SER A 138 -2.85 -16.81 -9.15
C SER A 138 -3.60 -18.15 -9.05
N ASP A 139 -3.78 -18.72 -7.85
CA ASP A 139 -4.55 -19.95 -7.63
C ASP A 139 -6.02 -19.80 -8.10
N VAL A 140 -6.53 -18.56 -8.09
CA VAL A 140 -7.85 -18.19 -8.62
C VAL A 140 -7.75 -17.39 -9.92
N ILE A 141 -6.96 -17.86 -10.88
CA ILE A 141 -6.61 -17.14 -12.12
C ILE A 141 -7.81 -16.55 -12.89
N LYS A 142 -8.97 -17.24 -12.88
CA LYS A 142 -10.20 -16.77 -13.55
C LYS A 142 -10.74 -15.47 -12.95
N GLU A 143 -10.44 -15.20 -11.68
CA GLU A 143 -10.88 -13.99 -10.98
C GLU A 143 -10.06 -12.75 -11.35
N ARG A 144 -8.86 -12.92 -11.93
CA ARG A 144 -7.92 -11.85 -12.26
C ARG A 144 -7.72 -10.87 -11.09
N LEU A 145 -7.46 -11.42 -9.89
CA LEU A 145 -7.39 -10.62 -8.67
C LEU A 145 -6.33 -9.52 -8.74
N TYR A 146 -5.17 -9.82 -9.31
CA TYR A 146 -4.09 -8.84 -9.45
C TYR A 146 -4.51 -7.60 -10.27
N ASP A 147 -5.23 -7.78 -11.37
CA ASP A 147 -5.76 -6.69 -12.19
C ASP A 147 -6.79 -5.84 -11.42
N LYS A 148 -7.63 -6.51 -10.61
CA LYS A 148 -8.59 -5.83 -9.72
C LYS A 148 -7.85 -5.04 -8.64
N MET A 149 -6.78 -5.58 -8.05
CA MET A 149 -5.95 -4.88 -7.07
C MET A 149 -5.31 -3.62 -7.67
N LEU A 150 -4.74 -3.71 -8.88
CA LEU A 150 -4.19 -2.57 -9.61
C LEU A 150 -5.25 -1.48 -9.85
N SER A 151 -6.43 -1.89 -10.31
CA SER A 151 -7.54 -0.98 -10.60
C SER A 151 -8.03 -0.28 -9.34
N ALA A 152 -8.21 -1.05 -8.27
CA ALA A 152 -8.74 -0.56 -7.02
C ALA A 152 -7.77 0.44 -6.35
N LEU A 153 -6.45 0.16 -6.37
CA LEU A 153 -5.44 1.09 -5.86
C LEU A 153 -5.28 2.34 -6.74
N GLY A 154 -5.28 2.17 -8.06
CA GLY A 154 -5.04 3.27 -8.99
C GLY A 154 -6.23 4.24 -9.14
N ASN A 155 -7.46 3.72 -9.05
CA ASN A 155 -8.70 4.46 -9.26
C ASN A 155 -9.81 3.99 -8.29
N CYS A 156 -9.68 4.30 -7.00
CA CYS A 156 -10.66 3.96 -5.94
C CYS A 156 -12.12 4.33 -6.26
N THR A 157 -12.39 5.20 -7.23
CA THR A 157 -13.73 5.77 -7.49
C THR A 157 -14.50 5.14 -8.65
N ILE A 158 -13.94 4.17 -9.39
CA ILE A 158 -14.52 3.75 -10.69
C ILE A 158 -15.02 2.29 -10.73
N SER A 159 -14.51 1.36 -9.92
CA SER A 159 -14.94 -0.05 -10.02
C SER A 159 -15.92 -0.49 -8.92
N ASP A 160 -17.01 -1.16 -9.30
CA ASP A 160 -18.01 -1.78 -8.41
C ASP A 160 -17.62 -3.23 -8.02
N ASP A 161 -16.33 -3.53 -8.01
CA ASP A 161 -15.84 -4.85 -7.65
C ASP A 161 -15.69 -5.02 -6.14
N PHE A 162 -15.59 -6.28 -5.68
CA PHE A 162 -15.51 -6.58 -4.25
C PHE A 162 -14.37 -5.86 -3.54
N ILE A 163 -13.19 -5.75 -4.18
CA ILE A 163 -12.02 -5.13 -3.56
C ILE A 163 -12.24 -3.63 -3.40
N SER A 164 -12.79 -2.98 -4.43
CA SER A 164 -13.10 -1.54 -4.39
C SER A 164 -14.24 -1.19 -3.44
N ARG A 165 -15.29 -2.02 -3.31
CA ARG A 165 -16.36 -1.81 -2.30
C ARG A 165 -15.86 -1.98 -0.87
N CYS A 166 -14.79 -2.76 -0.71
CA CYS A 166 -14.15 -2.87 0.57
C CYS A 166 -13.22 -1.69 0.85
N MET A 167 -12.81 -0.89 -0.16
CA MET A 167 -12.01 0.34 -0.07
C MET A 167 -12.82 1.60 0.21
#